data_AF-A0A3D4ADL1-F1
#
_entry.id   AF-A0A3D4ADL1-F1
#
_cell.length_a   1.000
_cell.length_b   1.000
_cell.length_c   1.000
_cell.angle_alpha   90.00
_cell.angle_beta   90.00
_cell.angle_gamma   90.00
#
_symmetry.space_group_name_H-M   'P 1'
#
loop_
_entity.id
_entity.type
_entity.pdbx_description
1 polymer ?
#
loop_
_entity_poly.entity_id
_entity_poly.type
_entity_poly.pdbx_seq_one_letter_code
_entity_poly.pdbx_strand_id
1 'polypeptide(L)'
;NDAYQNLLTQRNATVGVAVPLFTAGANSASLKIATYQQQNQQLQLQQLEQQMMNSILGQLLAYNNALMLIHNAQLTDSLAQRRYAISTNKFNAGKITYTDFLLAQNQRNQSKKNYINAIASYWQAYYQLRASTMYDIETQESLYNKN
;
A
#
# COMPACT_ATOMS: atom_id res chain seq x y z
N ASN A 1 -60.16 32.42 -51.48
CA ASN A 1 -59.01 33.10 -50.83
C ASN A 1 -58.07 32.03 -50.26
N ASP A 2 -57.54 31.13 -51.08
CA ASP A 2 -56.67 30.02 -50.60
C ASP A 2 -55.52 29.75 -51.57
N ALA A 3 -54.71 30.77 -51.86
CA ALA A 3 -53.64 30.65 -52.85
C ALA A 3 -52.20 30.62 -52.27
N TYR A 4 -51.97 30.89 -50.99
CA TYR A 4 -50.60 31.03 -50.48
C TYR A 4 -50.46 30.64 -49.00
N GLN A 5 -50.31 29.34 -48.70
CA GLN A 5 -49.95 28.89 -47.34
C GLN A 5 -48.90 27.78 -47.30
N ASN A 6 -48.27 27.42 -48.42
CA ASN A 6 -47.19 26.42 -48.40
C ASN A 6 -45.98 26.87 -49.23
N LEU A 7 -45.21 27.80 -48.68
CA LEU A 7 -43.87 28.09 -49.13
C LEU A 7 -42.95 26.95 -48.67
N LEU A 8 -42.71 26.01 -49.60
CA LEU A 8 -41.56 25.12 -49.73
C LEU A 8 -40.58 25.12 -48.53
N THR A 9 -40.85 24.28 -47.53
CA THR A 9 -39.84 23.92 -46.54
C THR A 9 -39.05 22.72 -47.07
N GLN A 10 -37.89 22.97 -47.68
CA GLN A 10 -37.02 21.88 -48.12
C GLN A 10 -36.09 21.45 -46.96
N ARG A 11 -36.29 20.24 -46.44
CA ARG A 11 -35.40 19.58 -45.47
C ARG A 11 -34.66 18.45 -46.18
N ASN A 12 -33.35 18.57 -46.32
CA ASN A 12 -32.51 17.54 -46.91
C ASN A 12 -31.71 16.83 -45.81
N ALA A 13 -31.68 15.50 -45.87
CA ALA A 13 -30.81 14.66 -45.06
C ALA A 13 -30.06 13.71 -46.01
N THR A 14 -28.74 13.65 -45.88
CA THR A 14 -27.88 12.83 -46.74
C THR A 14 -27.21 11.74 -45.91
N VAL A 15 -27.43 10.49 -46.29
CA VAL A 15 -26.71 9.33 -45.76
C VAL A 15 -25.78 8.82 -46.86
N GLY A 16 -24.48 8.79 -46.58
CA GLY A 16 -23.46 8.28 -47.50
C GLY A 16 -22.80 7.03 -46.93
N VAL A 17 -22.55 6.04 -47.79
CA VAL A 17 -21.76 4.85 -47.46
C VAL A 17 -20.46 4.92 -48.26
N ALA A 18 -19.33 4.82 -47.57
CA ALA A 18 -18.00 4.80 -48.20
C ALA A 18 -17.35 3.43 -47.98
N VAL A 19 -17.04 2.73 -49.08
CA VAL A 19 -16.32 1.45 -49.06
C VAL A 19 -15.00 1.61 -49.81
N PRO A 20 -13.84 1.53 -49.15
CA PRO A 20 -12.55 1.64 -49.82
C PRO A 20 -12.25 0.36 -50.62
N LEU A 21 -11.91 0.51 -51.90
CA LEU A 21 -11.61 -0.63 -52.80
C LEU A 21 -10.13 -1.07 -52.74
N PHE A 22 -9.21 -0.15 -52.42
CA PHE A 22 -7.78 -0.44 -52.31
C PHE A 22 -7.14 0.44 -51.22
N THR A 23 -6.45 -0.18 -50.27
CA THR A 23 -5.83 0.53 -49.12
C THR A 23 -4.35 0.24 -48.94
N ALA A 24 -3.68 -0.39 -49.92
CA ALA A 24 -2.25 -0.75 -49.86
C ALA A 24 -1.79 -1.39 -48.53
N GLY A 25 -2.65 -2.18 -47.88
CA GLY A 25 -2.35 -2.83 -46.59
C GLY A 25 -2.61 -2.00 -45.32
N ALA A 26 -3.01 -0.73 -45.41
CA ALA A 26 -3.26 0.13 -44.25
C ALA A 26 -4.32 -0.40 -43.28
N ASN A 27 -5.40 -1.00 -43.80
CA ASN A 27 -6.44 -1.64 -42.97
C ASN A 27 -5.87 -2.82 -42.17
N SER A 28 -5.06 -3.67 -42.82
CA SER A 28 -4.41 -4.81 -42.18
C SER A 28 -3.41 -4.37 -41.11
N ALA A 29 -2.64 -3.31 -41.38
CA ALA A 29 -1.72 -2.71 -40.40
C ALA A 29 -2.47 -2.13 -39.20
N SER A 30 -3.56 -1.41 -39.44
CA SER A 30 -4.40 -0.82 -38.38
C SER A 30 -5.02 -1.89 -37.49
N LEU A 31 -5.53 -2.97 -38.09
CA LEU A 31 -6.04 -4.12 -37.34
C LEU A 31 -4.94 -4.75 -36.48
N LYS A 32 -3.74 -4.95 -37.03
CA LYS A 32 -2.60 -5.52 -36.31
C LYS A 32 -2.15 -4.63 -35.14
N ILE A 33 -2.16 -3.31 -35.32
CA ILE A 33 -1.90 -2.34 -34.24
C ILE A 33 -2.96 -2.47 -33.15
N ALA A 34 -4.25 -2.53 -33.50
CA ALA A 34 -5.32 -2.70 -32.53
C ALA A 34 -5.19 -4.02 -31.74
N THR A 35 -4.82 -5.13 -32.41
CA THR A 35 -4.52 -6.40 -31.74
C THR A 35 -3.34 -6.27 -30.77
N TYR A 36 -2.26 -5.61 -31.17
CA TYR A 36 -1.12 -5.39 -30.27
C TYR A 36 -1.46 -4.50 -29.09
N GLN A 37 -2.27 -3.45 -29.27
CA GLN A 37 -2.75 -2.61 -28.18
C GLN A 37 -3.58 -3.42 -27.17
N GLN A 38 -4.49 -4.27 -27.66
CA GLN A 38 -5.26 -5.18 -26.81
C GLN A 38 -4.35 -6.14 -26.03
N GLN A 39 -3.38 -6.78 -26.69
CA GLN A 39 -2.43 -7.68 -26.04
C GLN A 39 -1.60 -6.96 -24.99
N ASN A 40 -1.11 -5.75 -25.29
CA ASN A 40 -0.35 -4.94 -24.35
C ASN A 40 -1.19 -4.56 -23.13
N GLN A 41 -2.46 -4.21 -23.32
CA GLN A 41 -3.37 -3.91 -22.21
C GLN A 41 -3.60 -5.14 -21.32
N GLN A 42 -3.77 -6.33 -21.92
CA GLN A 42 -3.88 -7.58 -21.16
C GLN A 42 -2.62 -7.86 -20.33
N LEU A 43 -1.43 -7.67 -20.93
CA LEU A 43 -0.15 -7.83 -20.23
C LEU A 43 0.00 -6.84 -19.07
N GLN A 44 -0.42 -5.58 -19.27
CA GLN A 44 -0.40 -4.57 -18.21
C GLN A 44 -1.32 -4.93 -17.04
N LEU A 45 -2.50 -5.48 -17.31
CA LEU A 45 -3.40 -5.97 -16.26
C LEU A 45 -2.76 -7.11 -15.46
N GLN A 46 -2.17 -8.10 -16.15
CA GLN A 46 -1.46 -9.21 -15.48
C GLN A 46 -0.27 -8.72 -14.65
N GLN A 47 0.47 -7.72 -15.13
CA GLN A 47 1.58 -7.12 -14.38
C GLN A 47 1.08 -6.39 -13.14
N LEU A 48 -0.02 -5.64 -13.26
CA LEU A 48 -0.64 -4.92 -12.15
C LEU A 48 -1.09 -5.90 -11.06
N GLU A 49 -1.76 -6.99 -11.43
CA GLU A 49 -2.19 -8.03 -10.48
C GLU A 49 -1.00 -8.64 -9.73
N GLN A 50 0.09 -8.96 -10.43
CA GLN A 50 1.31 -9.48 -9.81
C GLN A 50 1.96 -8.45 -8.87
N GLN A 51 2.02 -7.18 -9.27
CA GLN A 51 2.55 -6.11 -8.43
C GLN A 51 1.72 -5.92 -7.16
N MET A 52 0.38 -5.95 -7.29
CA MET A 52 -0.53 -5.87 -6.14
C MET A 52 -0.31 -7.04 -5.18
N MET A 53 -0.25 -8.27 -5.69
CA MET A 53 -0.02 -9.46 -4.86
C MET A 53 1.33 -9.39 -4.14
N ASN A 54 2.41 -9.04 -4.85
CA ASN A 54 3.73 -8.89 -4.25
C ASN A 54 3.77 -7.78 -3.20
N SER A 55 3.06 -6.67 -3.44
CA SER A 55 2.95 -5.57 -2.47
C SER A 55 2.25 -6.02 -1.18
N ILE A 56 1.11 -6.70 -1.29
CA ILE A 56 0.36 -7.23 -0.14
C ILE A 56 1.21 -8.25 0.63
N LEU A 57 1.91 -9.16 -0.06
CA LEU A 57 2.81 -10.12 0.58
C LEU A 57 3.94 -9.40 1.34
N GLY A 58 4.54 -8.37 0.75
CA GLY A 58 5.55 -7.56 1.42
C GLY A 58 5.03 -6.88 2.69
N GLN A 59 3.82 -6.33 2.63
CA GLN A 59 3.16 -5.72 3.78
C GLN A 59 2.84 -6.73 4.89
N LEU A 60 2.39 -7.94 4.54
CA LEU A 60 2.15 -9.01 5.50
C LEU A 60 3.44 -9.44 6.21
N LEU A 61 4.54 -9.57 5.47
CA LEU A 61 5.85 -9.87 6.06
C LEU A 61 6.32 -8.76 6.99
N ALA A 62 6.15 -7.48 6.60
CA ALA A 62 6.48 -6.33 7.44
C ALA A 62 5.65 -6.32 8.73
N TYR A 63 4.35 -6.62 8.64
CA TYR A 63 3.46 -6.76 9.79
C TYR A 63 3.93 -7.85 10.76
N ASN A 64 4.21 -9.05 10.25
CA ASN A 64 4.72 -10.16 11.07
C ASN A 64 6.06 -9.83 11.72
N ASN A 65 6.96 -9.14 11.00
CA ASN A 65 8.22 -8.68 11.55
C ASN A 65 8.02 -7.66 12.68
N ALA A 66 7.09 -6.71 12.51
CA ALA A 66 6.79 -5.71 13.52
C ALA A 66 6.24 -6.32 14.82
N LEU A 67 5.40 -7.37 14.72
CA LEU A 67 4.97 -8.16 15.89
C LEU A 67 6.15 -8.75 16.65
N MET A 68 7.09 -9.39 15.95
CA MET A 68 8.30 -9.93 16.58
C MET A 68 9.17 -8.84 17.22
N LEU A 69 9.30 -7.69 16.56
CA LEU A 69 10.07 -6.56 17.07
C LEU A 69 9.49 -5.99 18.37
N ILE A 70 8.15 -5.87 18.48
CA ILE A 70 7.51 -5.47 19.74
C ILE A 70 7.90 -6.43 20.85
N HIS A 71 7.72 -7.73 20.63
CA HIS A 71 7.98 -8.75 21.65
C HIS A 71 9.44 -8.69 22.15
N ASN A 72 10.40 -8.62 21.23
CA ASN A 72 11.82 -8.53 21.56
C ASN A 72 12.19 -7.21 22.26
N ALA A 73 11.60 -6.10 21.82
CA ALA A 73 11.85 -4.80 22.43
C ALA A 73 11.25 -4.72 23.84
N GLN A 74 10.09 -5.34 24.09
CA GLN A 74 9.49 -5.45 25.42
C GLN A 74 10.38 -6.23 26.38
N LEU A 75 10.91 -7.39 25.95
CA LEU A 75 11.82 -8.19 26.75
C LEU A 75 13.11 -7.42 27.08
N THR A 76 13.65 -6.72 26.09
CA THR A 76 14.87 -5.91 26.24
C THR A 76 14.65 -4.72 27.18
N ASP A 77 13.51 -4.03 27.09
CA ASP A 77 13.14 -2.95 28.01
C ASP A 77 13.04 -3.46 29.46
N SER A 78 12.36 -4.59 29.67
CA SER A 78 12.25 -5.23 31.00
C SER A 78 13.62 -5.60 31.58
N LEU A 79 14.51 -6.20 30.77
CA LEU A 79 15.87 -6.52 31.18
C LEU A 79 16.67 -5.25 31.53
N ALA A 80 16.58 -4.21 30.70
CA ALA A 80 17.29 -2.95 30.91
C ALA A 80 16.81 -2.23 32.19
N GLN A 81 15.51 -2.28 32.49
CA GLN A 81 14.95 -1.77 33.75
C GLN A 81 15.48 -2.52 34.97
N ARG A 82 15.53 -3.86 34.92
CA ARG A 82 16.12 -4.67 36.00
C ARG A 82 17.60 -4.35 36.20
N ARG A 83 18.37 -4.25 35.11
CA ARG A 83 19.78 -3.87 35.16
C ARG A 83 19.98 -2.50 35.79
N TYR A 84 19.18 -1.51 35.40
CA TYR A 84 19.22 -0.18 35.98
C TYR A 84 18.94 -0.20 37.49
N ALA A 85 17.94 -0.96 37.95
CA ALA A 85 17.65 -1.10 39.38
C ALA A 85 18.82 -1.72 40.15
N ILE A 86 19.43 -2.78 39.61
CA ILE A 86 20.61 -3.41 40.22
C ILE A 86 21.80 -2.43 40.26
N SER A 87 22.07 -1.72 39.17
CA SER A 87 23.15 -0.73 39.11
C SER A 87 22.93 0.42 40.08
N THR A 88 21.68 0.87 40.26
CA THR A 88 21.32 1.89 41.25
C THR A 88 21.70 1.44 42.66
N ASN A 89 21.32 0.21 43.04
CA ASN A 89 21.65 -0.35 44.36
C ASN A 89 23.17 -0.50 44.55
N LYS A 90 23.89 -0.96 43.52
CA LYS A 90 25.35 -1.10 43.57
C LYS A 90 26.05 0.24 43.68
N PHE A 91 25.58 1.27 42.97
CA PHE A 91 26.14 2.61 43.01
C PHE A 91 25.96 3.25 44.40
N ASN A 92 24.75 3.14 44.97
CA ASN A 92 24.46 3.63 46.32
C ASN A 92 25.30 2.91 47.39
N ALA A 93 25.65 1.65 47.17
CA ALA A 93 26.55 0.89 48.04
C ALA A 93 28.05 1.14 47.78
N GLY A 94 28.41 2.06 46.87
CA GLY A 94 29.79 2.37 46.49
C GLY A 94 30.51 1.25 45.73
N LYS A 95 29.77 0.28 45.17
CA LYS A 95 30.33 -0.92 44.52
C LYS A 95 30.61 -0.76 43.02
N ILE A 96 30.09 0.29 42.39
CA ILE A 96 30.35 0.63 40.97
C ILE A 96 30.61 2.12 40.84
N THR A 97 31.23 2.53 39.73
CA THR A 97 31.51 3.95 39.46
C THR A 97 30.26 4.69 38.96
N TYR A 98 30.30 6.02 39.00
CA TYR A 98 29.26 6.86 38.38
C TYR A 98 29.14 6.59 36.86
N THR A 99 30.26 6.33 36.19
CA THR A 99 30.28 6.00 34.75
C THR A 99 29.52 4.71 34.46
N ASP A 100 29.71 3.66 35.27
CA ASP A 100 29.01 2.38 35.10
C ASP A 100 27.49 2.52 35.34
N PHE A 101 27.11 3.32 36.34
CA PHE A 101 25.72 3.66 36.59
C PHE A 101 25.11 4.43 35.40
N LEU A 102 25.81 5.44 34.89
CA LEU A 102 25.36 6.24 33.76
C LEU A 102 25.16 5.39 32.50
N LEU A 103 26.04 4.41 32.25
CA LEU A 103 25.89 3.45 31.16
C LEU A 103 24.58 2.65 31.30
N ALA A 104 24.28 2.12 32.48
CA ALA A 104 23.05 1.37 32.73
C ALA A 104 21.80 2.26 32.58
N GLN A 105 21.86 3.51 33.04
CA GLN A 105 20.80 4.49 32.87
C GLN A 105 20.54 4.81 31.38
N ASN A 106 21.60 5.01 30.60
CA ASN A 106 21.51 5.28 29.18
C ASN A 106 20.95 4.07 28.41
N GLN A 107 21.39 2.86 28.74
CA GLN A 107 20.85 1.63 28.16
C GLN A 107 19.34 1.50 28.43
N ARG A 108 18.88 1.74 29.67
CA ARG A 108 17.44 1.76 30.00
C ARG A 108 16.67 2.76 29.14
N ASN A 109 17.19 3.98 29.00
CA ASN A 109 16.53 5.03 28.23
C ASN A 109 16.47 4.67 26.74
N GLN A 110 17.54 4.09 26.20
CA GLN A 110 17.58 3.65 24.80
C GLN A 110 16.62 2.48 24.56
N SER A 111 16.60 1.46 25.43
CA SER A 111 15.68 0.34 25.33
C SER A 111 14.22 0.79 25.39
N LYS A 112 13.91 1.78 26.24
CA LYS A 112 12.56 2.35 26.32
C LYS A 112 12.14 3.03 25.02
N LYS A 113 13.03 3.86 24.44
CA LYS A 113 12.78 4.49 23.13
C LYS A 113 12.57 3.44 22.04
N ASN A 114 13.42 2.41 22.01
CA ASN A 114 13.31 1.32 21.03
C ASN A 114 11.97 0.57 21.15
N TYR A 115 11.48 0.33 22.37
CA TYR A 115 10.18 -0.29 22.59
C TYR A 115 9.01 0.56 22.08
N ILE A 116 9.05 1.87 22.34
CA ILE A 116 8.04 2.80 21.82
C ILE A 116 8.06 2.81 20.29
N ASN A 117 9.24 2.85 19.67
CA ASN A 117 9.37 2.81 18.22
C ASN A 117 8.86 1.49 17.63
N ALA A 118 9.11 0.36 18.29
CA ALA A 118 8.59 -0.95 17.83
C ALA A 118 7.05 -0.98 17.82
N ILE A 119 6.41 -0.39 18.83
CA ILE A 119 4.94 -0.25 18.87
C ILE A 119 4.45 0.64 17.72
N ALA A 120 5.11 1.77 17.47
CA ALA A 120 4.74 2.64 16.36
C ALA A 120 4.86 1.95 15.00
N SER A 121 5.95 1.20 14.78
CA SER A 121 6.17 0.42 13.54
C SER A 121 5.09 -0.64 13.32
N TYR A 122 4.62 -1.31 14.38
CA TYR A 122 3.51 -2.25 14.30
C TYR A 122 2.22 -1.58 13.85
N TRP A 123 1.83 -0.47 14.48
CA TRP A 123 0.61 0.23 14.08
C TRP A 123 0.69 0.71 12.64
N GLN A 124 1.85 1.21 12.22
CA GLN A 124 2.07 1.59 10.83
C GLN A 124 1.89 0.40 9.88
N ALA A 125 2.52 -0.75 10.17
CA ALA A 125 2.39 -1.94 9.33
C ALA A 125 0.95 -2.48 9.30
N TYR A 126 0.26 -2.49 10.46
CA TYR A 126 -1.13 -2.91 10.59
C TYR A 126 -2.06 -2.07 9.70
N TYR A 127 -1.99 -0.74 9.80
CA TYR A 127 -2.86 0.14 9.02
C TYR A 127 -2.50 0.18 7.53
N GLN A 128 -1.23 0.01 7.16
CA GLN A 128 -0.82 -0.11 5.75
C GLN A 128 -1.40 -1.36 5.09
N LEU A 129 -1.33 -2.50 5.78
CA LEU A 129 -1.87 -3.75 5.29
C LEU A 129 -3.40 -3.70 5.21
N ARG A 130 -4.06 -3.20 6.26
CA ARG A 130 -5.52 -2.99 6.31
C ARG A 130 -6.04 -2.12 5.17
N ALA A 131 -5.34 -1.03 4.86
CA ALA A 131 -5.72 -0.13 3.77
C ALA A 131 -5.55 -0.77 2.38
N SER A 132 -4.54 -1.63 2.21
CA SER A 132 -4.24 -2.24 0.91
C SER A 132 -5.12 -3.45 0.62
N THR A 133 -5.51 -4.20 1.66
CA THR A 133 -6.40 -5.37 1.54
C THR A 133 -7.88 -5.01 1.68
N MET A 134 -8.20 -3.81 2.18
CA MET A 134 -9.56 -3.43 2.62
C MET A 134 -10.16 -4.46 3.58
N TYR A 135 -9.30 -5.10 4.36
CA TYR A 135 -9.64 -6.19 5.27
C TYR A 135 -8.92 -5.98 6.59
N ASP A 136 -9.67 -6.06 7.68
CA ASP A 136 -9.14 -6.01 9.02
C ASP A 136 -8.71 -7.40 9.48
N ILE A 137 -7.40 -7.59 9.64
CA ILE A 137 -6.81 -8.90 9.96
C ILE A 137 -7.04 -9.29 11.43
N GLU A 138 -7.20 -8.31 12.32
CA GLU A 138 -7.39 -8.56 13.76
C GLU A 138 -8.86 -8.91 14.05
N THR A 139 -9.81 -8.17 13.47
CA THR A 139 -11.25 -8.47 13.62
C THR A 139 -11.76 -9.50 12.63
N GLN A 140 -10.95 -9.85 11.63
CA GLN A 140 -11.30 -10.75 10.52
C GLN A 140 -12.47 -10.26 9.67
N GLU A 141 -12.65 -8.95 9.55
CA GLU A 141 -13.79 -8.32 8.86
C GLU A 141 -13.37 -7.61 7.58
N SER A 142 -14.20 -7.74 6.54
CA SER A 142 -14.06 -6.94 5.32
C SER A 142 -14.52 -5.51 5.58
N LEU A 143 -13.67 -4.54 5.23
CA LEU A 143 -13.99 -3.11 5.27
C LEU A 143 -14.58 -2.62 3.95
N TYR A 144 -14.60 -3.50 2.95
CA TYR A 144 -15.22 -3.20 1.68
C TYR A 144 -16.74 -3.19 1.84
N ASN A 145 -17.31 -1.99 1.86
CA ASN A 145 -18.75 -1.79 1.76
C ASN A 145 -19.14 -1.59 0.29
N LYS A 146 -19.96 -2.51 -0.22
CA LYS A 146 -20.48 -2.49 -1.60
C LYS A 146 -21.83 -1.77 -1.57
N ASN A 147 -21.80 -0.43 -1.59
CA ASN A 147 -22.98 0.37 -1.94
C ASN A 147 -23.11 0.47 -3.46
#